data_AF-A0A8T5MQU9-F1
#
_entry.id   AF-A0A8T5MQU9-F1
#
_cell.length_a   1.000
_cell.length_b   1.000
_cell.length_c   1.000
_cell.angle_alpha   90.00
_cell.angle_beta   90.00
_cell.angle_gamma   90.00
#
_symmetry.space_group_name_H-M   'P 1'
#
loop_
_entity.id
_entity.type
_entity.pdbx_description
1 polymer ?
#
loop_
_entity_poly.entity_id
_entity_poly.type
_entity_poly.pdbx_seq_one_letter_code
_entity_poly.pdbx_strand_id
1 'polypeptide(L)' 'MKFKTKLWKRGRMSFATTVPHIVLLNLDHESKKYNVIWEYDDRSDKWTVSLEEIEPVVG' A
#
# COMPACT_ATOMS: atom_id res chain seq x y z
N MET A 1 -8.01 4.02 13.51
CA MET A 1 -8.37 5.15 12.63
C MET A 1 -8.89 4.59 11.29
N LYS A 2 -9.85 5.23 10.62
CA LYS A 2 -10.36 4.77 9.32
C LYS A 2 -10.31 5.93 8.30
N PHE A 3 -9.81 5.66 7.10
CA PHE A 3 -9.79 6.60 5.98
C PHE A 3 -10.53 5.99 4.80
N LYS A 4 -11.23 6.83 4.04
CA LYS A 4 -11.82 6.44 2.74
C LYS A 4 -11.14 7.25 1.67
N THR A 5 -10.59 6.57 0.67
CA THR A 5 -9.99 7.19 -0.51
C THR A 5 -10.76 6.74 -1.75
N LYS A 6 -10.74 7.57 -2.79
CA LYS A 6 -11.44 7.26 -4.04
C LYS A 6 -10.54 6.39 -4.92
N LEU A 7 -11.12 5.35 -5.50
CA LEU A 7 -10.46 4.56 -6.54
C LEU A 7 -10.70 5.23 -7.89
N TRP A 8 -9.63 5.48 -8.65
CA TRP A 8 -9.68 6.05 -10.00
C TRP A 8 -9.23 5.03 -11.02
N LYS A 9 -9.97 4.91 -12.12
CA LYS A 9 -9.59 4.05 -13.25
C LYS A 9 -8.41 4.70 -13.99
N ARG A 10 -7.31 3.96 -14.13
CA ARG A 10 -6.13 4.37 -14.93
C ARG A 10 -6.04 3.66 -16.27
N GLY A 11 -6.60 2.46 -16.37
CA GLY A 11 -6.61 1.65 -17.59
C GLY A 11 -7.74 0.64 -17.59
N ARG A 12 -7.77 -0.22 -18.61
CA ARG A 12 -8.83 -1.23 -18.76
C ARG A 12 -8.93 -2.15 -17.54
N MET A 13 -7.78 -2.58 -17.01
CA MET A 13 -7.64 -3.48 -15.86
C MET A 13 -6.79 -2.86 -14.74
N SER A 14 -6.71 -1.52 -14.69
CA SER A 14 -5.83 -0.83 -13.74
C SER A 14 -6.56 0.32 -13.07
N PHE A 15 -6.38 0.41 -11.77
CA PHE A 15 -6.91 1.45 -10.92
C PHE A 15 -5.78 2.02 -10.06
N ALA A 16 -5.99 3.22 -9.55
CA ALA A 16 -5.13 3.82 -8.54
C ALA A 16 -5.96 4.40 -7.40
N THR A 17 -5.34 4.51 -6.24
CA THR A 17 -5.86 5.20 -5.08
C THR A 17 -4.73 6.01 -4.44
N THR A 18 -5.08 7.03 -3.68
CA THR A 18 -4.10 7.78 -2.90
C THR A 18 -3.81 7.01 -1.63
N VAL A 19 -2.52 6.79 -1.35
CA VAL A 19 -2.07 6.36 -0.03
C VAL A 19 -1.98 7.61 0.85
N PRO A 20 -2.77 7.72 1.94
CA PRO A 20 -2.70 8.88 2.81
C PRO A 20 -1.29 9.03 3.42
N HIS A 21 -0.73 10.23 3.37
CA HIS A 21 0.63 10.49 3.87
C HIS A 21 0.81 10.08 5.34
N ILE A 22 -0.25 10.17 6.16
CA ILE A 22 -0.23 9.75 7.57
C ILE A 22 0.18 8.27 7.75
N VAL A 23 -0.06 7.41 6.76
CA VAL A 23 0.38 6.00 6.76
C VAL A 23 1.90 5.89 6.62
N LEU A 24 2.54 6.87 5.99
CA LEU A 24 3.98 6.90 5.71
C LEU A 24 4.79 7.56 6.83
N LEU A 25 4.15 8.29 7.76
CA LEU A 25 4.85 9.06 8.79
C LEU A 25 5.73 8.21 9.72
N ASN A 26 5.41 6.93 9.88
CA ASN A 26 6.20 6.01 10.68
C ASN A 26 7.24 5.22 9.87
N LEU A 27 7.40 5.51 8.58
CA LEU A 27 8.34 4.86 7.69
C LEU A 27 9.46 5.83 7.31
N ASP A 28 10.70 5.31 7.25
CA ASP A 28 11.84 6.01 6.65
C ASP A 28 11.77 5.88 5.12
N HIS A 29 10.77 6.54 4.54
CA HIS A 29 10.48 6.51 3.11
C HIS A 29 11.40 7.44 2.29
N GLU A 30 12.29 8.18 2.95
CA GLU A 30 13.35 8.95 2.29
C GLU A 30 14.54 8.06 1.93
N SER A 31 14.93 7.17 2.85
CA SER A 31 16.14 6.35 2.70
C SER A 31 15.84 4.93 2.25
N LYS A 32 14.62 4.43 2.48
CA LYS A 32 14.24 3.04 2.24
C LYS A 32 13.12 2.92 1.22
N LYS A 33 13.07 1.75 0.58
CA LYS A 33 11.99 1.39 -0.34
C LYS A 33 11.07 0.39 0.33
N TYR A 34 9.80 0.46 -0.01
CA TYR A 34 8.77 -0.41 0.55
C TYR A 34 7.90 -0.97 -0.56
N ASN A 35 7.54 -2.23 -0.46
CA ASN A 35 6.46 -2.84 -1.23
C ASN A 35 5.11 -2.46 -0.60
N VAL A 36 4.11 -2.26 -1.44
CA VAL A 36 2.71 -2.17 -0.99
C VAL A 36 2.05 -3.52 -1.23
N ILE A 37 1.72 -4.22 -0.16
CA ILE A 37 1.13 -5.55 -0.22
C ILE A 37 -0.39 -5.43 -0.07
N TRP A 38 -1.12 -6.11 -0.95
CA TRP A 38 -2.57 -6.18 -0.93
C TRP A 38 -2.97 -7.62 -0.70
N GLU A 39 -3.65 -7.89 0.41
CA GLU A 39 -4.09 -9.23 0.77
C GLU A 39 -5.61 -9.26 0.87
N TYR A 40 -6.21 -10.27 0.28
CA TYR A 40 -7.63 -10.52 0.38
C TYR A 40 -7.88 -11.58 1.45
N ASP A 41 -8.63 -11.21 2.48
CA ASP A 41 -9.15 -12.14 3.49
C ASP A 41 -10.55 -12.58 3.08
N ASP A 42 -10.64 -13.83 2.65
CA ASP A 42 -11.88 -14.46 2.17
C ASP A 42 -12.91 -14.69 3.30
N ARG A 43 -12.45 -14.82 4.55
CA ARG A 43 -13.32 -15.06 5.71
C ARG A 43 -14.11 -13.80 6.07
N SER A 44 -13.50 -12.64 5.87
CA SER A 44 -14.10 -11.35 6.23
C SER A 44 -14.51 -10.49 5.04
N ASP A 45 -14.30 -10.98 3.80
CA ASP A 45 -14.56 -10.30 2.53
C ASP A 45 -13.94 -8.89 2.51
N LYS A 46 -12.65 -8.82 2.87
CA LYS A 46 -11.93 -7.55 3.01
C LYS A 46 -10.55 -7.62 2.38
N TRP A 47 -10.17 -6.48 1.80
CA TRP A 47 -8.80 -6.21 1.41
C TRP A 47 -8.06 -5.52 2.55
N THR A 48 -6.88 -6.03 2.88
CA THR A 48 -5.93 -5.42 3.81
C THR A 48 -4.73 -4.91 3.01
N VAL A 49 -4.19 -3.78 3.46
CA VAL A 49 -2.99 -3.17 2.87
C VAL A 49 -1.92 -3.09 3.94
N SER A 50 -0.72 -3.57 3.60
CA SER A 50 0.48 -3.46 4.43
C SER A 50 1.66 -2.93 3.63
N LEU A 51 2.68 -2.47 4.35
CA LEU A 51 3.92 -1.96 3.78
C LEU A 51 5.07 -2.82 4.29
N GLU A 52 5.86 -3.35 3.37
CA GLU A 52 6.99 -4.23 3.68
C GLU A 52 8.28 -3.59 3.18
N GLU A 53 9.27 -3.45 4.06
CA GLU A 53 10.58 -2.89 3.69
C GLU A 53 11.28 -3.80 2.69
N ILE A 54 11.83 -3.21 1.63
CA ILE A 54 12.65 -3.93 0.67
C ILE A 54 14.09 -3.91 1.20
N GLU A 55 14.56 -5.04 1.73
CA GLU A 55 15.96 -5.17 2.12
C GLU A 55 16.86 -4.92 0.90
N PRO A 56 17.98 -4.18 1.06
CA PRO A 56 18.96 -4.07 -0.01
C PRO A 56 19.51 -5.46 -0.34
N VAL A 57 19.46 -5.85 -1.61
CA VAL A 57 20.18 -7.04 -2.08
C VAL A 57 21.67 -6.77 -1.90
N VAL A 58 22.27 -7.33 -0.85
CA VAL A 58 23.72 -7.33 -0.66
C VAL A 58 24.27 -8.39 -1.63
N GLY A 59 24.82 -7.92 -2.74
CA GLY A 59 25.59 -8.73 -3.69
C GLY A 59 27.04 -8.90 -3.29
#